data_AF-A0A942A2X9-F1
#
_entry.id   AF-A0A942A2X9-F1
#
_cell.length_a   1.000
_cell.length_b   1.000
_cell.length_c   1.000
_cell.angle_alpha   90.00
_cell.angle_beta   90.00
_cell.angle_gamma   90.00
#
_symmetry.space_group_name_H-M   'P 1'
#
loop_
_entity.id
_entity.type
_entity.pdbx_description
1 polymer ?
#
loop_
_entity_poly.entity_id
_entity_poly.type
_entity_poly.pdbx_seq_one_letter_code
_entity_poly.pdbx_strand_id
1 'polypeptide(L)'
;MTATAPAGTAADTVASLRTAFGAAVLRHATPSEDDVVWVENARAHEILAWLKDTPGQDFDYLTDVTAVDYRDPELPLEVVYQLRSLARKVDLRVKIPLDKAQPLAVDSVFDLWKGADWLEREVFDMFGVSFTGHPDLRRILMWDTYVEGYPLRKDFPLRGHFSRAEQTRQALAANPEAHYSLEELSIAEAFGDLPEAMRERLLHGERGELR
;
A
#
# COMPACT_ATOMS: atom_id res chain seq x y z
N MET A 1 11.73 31.47 -19.16
CA MET A 1 12.98 30.71 -18.92
C MET A 1 13.10 30.52 -17.42
N THR A 2 12.41 29.53 -16.87
CA THR A 2 12.49 29.19 -15.45
C THR A 2 13.69 28.25 -15.29
N ALA A 3 14.68 28.68 -14.53
CA ALA A 3 15.89 27.92 -14.25
C ALA A 3 15.51 26.62 -13.53
N THR A 4 15.81 25.49 -14.15
CA THR A 4 15.79 24.16 -13.52
C THR A 4 16.74 24.19 -12.34
N ALA A 5 16.21 24.06 -11.12
CA ALA A 5 17.03 23.82 -9.93
C ALA A 5 17.96 22.63 -10.19
N PRO A 6 19.22 22.64 -9.70
CA PRO A 6 20.10 21.49 -9.88
C PRO A 6 19.40 20.25 -9.31
N ALA A 7 19.34 19.18 -10.11
CA ALA A 7 18.72 17.92 -9.73
C ALA A 7 19.51 17.33 -8.56
N GLY A 8 19.06 17.58 -7.32
CA GLY A 8 19.65 16.96 -6.13
C GLY A 8 19.43 15.46 -6.21
N THR A 9 20.46 14.67 -5.97
CA THR A 9 20.43 13.21 -6.11
C THR A 9 19.75 12.53 -4.92
N ALA A 10 19.36 11.25 -5.03
CA ALA A 10 18.88 10.50 -3.87
C ALA A 10 19.96 10.37 -2.78
N ALA A 11 21.24 10.28 -3.16
CA ALA A 11 22.35 10.28 -2.20
C ALA A 11 22.39 11.56 -1.32
N ASP A 12 22.07 12.73 -1.89
CA ASP A 12 21.98 13.99 -1.15
C ASP A 12 20.81 13.99 -0.15
N THR A 13 19.69 13.38 -0.54
CA THR A 13 18.55 13.12 0.34
C THR A 13 18.96 12.23 1.51
N VAL A 14 19.66 11.12 1.25
CA VAL A 14 20.10 10.19 2.30
C VAL A 14 21.05 10.87 3.29
N ALA A 15 21.98 11.68 2.81
CA ALA A 15 22.89 12.45 3.67
C ALA A 15 22.12 13.44 4.56
N SER A 16 21.13 14.13 3.99
CA SER A 16 20.27 15.07 4.73
C SER A 16 19.42 14.34 5.78
N LEU A 17 18.85 13.19 5.41
CA LEU A 17 18.03 12.35 6.27
C LEU A 17 18.84 11.79 7.45
N ARG A 18 20.09 11.36 7.23
CA ARG A 18 21.01 10.98 8.31
C ARG A 18 21.34 12.13 9.25
N THR A 19 21.47 13.34 8.72
CA THR A 19 21.75 14.54 9.53
C THR A 19 20.55 14.91 10.41
N ALA A 20 19.33 14.77 9.88
CA ALA A 20 18.10 15.11 10.61
C ALA A 20 17.68 14.04 11.63
N PHE A 21 17.78 12.75 11.29
CA PHE A 21 17.19 11.65 12.07
C PHE A 21 18.21 10.72 12.72
N GLY A 22 19.51 10.86 12.39
CA GLY A 22 20.61 10.16 13.04
C GLY A 22 20.39 8.64 13.12
N ALA A 23 20.26 8.14 14.35
CA ALA A 23 20.14 6.71 14.66
C ALA A 23 18.83 6.06 14.17
N ALA A 24 17.80 6.83 13.85
CA ALA A 24 16.57 6.28 13.28
C ALA A 24 16.77 5.78 11.83
N VAL A 25 17.90 6.14 11.20
CA VAL A 25 18.32 5.62 9.89
C VAL A 25 19.20 4.39 10.10
N LEU A 26 18.59 3.22 10.07
CA LEU A 26 19.23 1.95 10.44
C LEU A 26 20.29 1.51 9.42
N ARG A 27 19.96 1.66 8.13
CA ARG A 27 20.81 1.21 7.02
C ARG A 27 20.52 2.01 5.77
N HIS A 28 21.52 2.11 4.90
CA HIS A 28 21.37 2.60 3.53
C HIS A 28 22.14 1.69 2.58
N ALA A 29 21.60 1.48 1.39
CA ALA A 29 22.25 0.77 0.30
C ALA A 29 21.83 1.40 -1.03
N THR A 30 22.70 1.32 -2.03
CA THR A 30 22.42 1.79 -3.40
C THR A 30 22.53 0.61 -4.37
N PRO A 31 21.55 -0.30 -4.40
CA PRO A 31 21.51 -1.36 -5.41
C PRO A 31 21.27 -0.77 -6.81
N SER A 32 22.30 -0.80 -7.65
CA SER A 32 22.30 -0.20 -8.99
C SER A 32 22.10 1.32 -8.93
N GLU A 33 20.93 1.83 -9.33
CA GLU A 33 20.66 3.27 -9.47
C GLU A 33 19.69 3.82 -8.42
N ASP A 34 19.04 2.94 -7.64
CA ASP A 34 18.04 3.35 -6.64
C ASP A 34 18.63 3.31 -5.23
N ASP A 35 18.43 4.38 -4.47
CA ASP A 35 18.78 4.40 -3.05
C ASP A 35 17.67 3.77 -2.21
N VAL A 36 18.08 2.88 -1.30
CA VAL A 36 17.22 2.19 -0.35
C VAL A 36 17.67 2.53 1.06
N VAL A 37 16.74 3.01 1.89
CA VAL A 37 16.99 3.38 3.27
C VAL A 37 16.10 2.56 4.19
N TRP A 38 16.68 2.00 5.23
CA TRP A 38 15.94 1.36 6.31
C TRP A 38 15.80 2.32 7.47
N VAL A 39 14.59 2.47 7.97
CA VAL A 39 14.26 3.40 9.05
C VAL A 39 13.59 2.68 10.21
N GLU A 40 13.74 3.22 11.41
CA GLU A 40 13.06 2.73 12.61
C GLU A 40 11.55 2.97 12.52
N ASN A 41 10.76 1.93 12.84
CA ASN A 41 9.29 2.00 12.80
C ASN A 41 8.73 3.18 13.62
N ALA A 42 9.24 3.39 14.85
CA ALA A 42 8.77 4.43 15.76
C ALA A 42 8.92 5.87 15.23
N ARG A 43 9.76 6.09 14.21
CA ARG A 43 10.00 7.40 13.58
C ARG A 43 9.61 7.42 12.11
N ALA A 44 9.03 6.33 11.60
CA ALA A 44 8.81 6.18 10.17
C ALA A 44 7.84 7.22 9.60
N HIS A 45 6.72 7.48 10.28
CA HIS A 45 5.76 8.51 9.85
C HIS A 45 6.39 9.89 9.77
N GLU A 46 7.13 10.29 10.82
CA GLU A 46 7.82 11.58 10.87
C GLU A 46 8.87 11.71 9.75
N ILE A 47 9.61 10.64 9.47
CA ILE A 47 10.59 10.63 8.38
C ILE A 47 9.90 10.77 7.02
N LEU A 48 8.79 10.06 6.80
CA LEU A 48 8.02 10.13 5.56
C LEU A 48 7.37 11.51 5.38
N ALA A 49 6.85 12.11 6.45
CA ALA A 49 6.35 13.49 6.46
C ALA A 49 7.47 14.48 6.11
N TRP A 50 8.65 14.32 6.71
CA TRP A 50 9.81 15.15 6.41
C TRP A 50 10.27 15.03 4.95
N LEU A 51 10.29 13.81 4.39
CA LEU A 51 10.62 13.58 2.98
C LEU A 51 9.63 14.29 2.04
N LYS A 52 8.35 14.33 2.42
CA LYS A 52 7.31 14.97 1.62
C LYS A 52 7.34 16.50 1.74
N ASP A 53 7.44 17.04 2.95
CA ASP A 53 7.17 18.45 3.23
C ASP A 53 8.44 19.33 3.29
N THR A 54 9.63 18.74 3.39
CA THR A 54 10.88 19.51 3.46
C THR A 54 11.29 20.03 2.08
N PRO A 55 11.48 21.36 1.93
CA PRO A 55 11.97 21.93 0.67
C PRO A 55 13.30 21.31 0.23
N GLY A 56 13.38 20.90 -1.03
CA GLY A 56 14.55 20.23 -1.59
C GLY A 56 14.54 18.70 -1.40
N GLN A 57 13.60 18.14 -0.64
CA GLN A 57 13.29 16.72 -0.67
C GLN A 57 12.14 16.44 -1.63
N ASP A 58 11.00 17.08 -1.40
CA ASP A 58 9.85 17.17 -2.31
C ASP A 58 9.41 15.81 -2.88
N PHE A 59 9.30 14.77 -2.05
CA PHE A 59 8.75 13.46 -2.45
C PHE A 59 7.22 13.52 -2.48
N ASP A 60 6.70 14.17 -3.52
CA ASP A 60 5.29 14.48 -3.71
C ASP A 60 4.46 13.31 -4.25
N TYR A 61 5.10 12.27 -4.78
CA TYR A 61 4.43 11.12 -5.37
C TYR A 61 4.76 9.81 -4.65
N LEU A 62 3.73 9.17 -4.10
CA LEU A 62 3.79 7.81 -3.59
C LEU A 62 3.53 6.85 -4.76
N THR A 63 4.56 6.10 -5.14
CA THR A 63 4.49 5.14 -6.25
C THR A 63 3.82 3.85 -5.81
N ASP A 64 4.21 3.33 -4.64
CA ASP A 64 3.77 2.01 -4.17
C ASP A 64 4.00 1.85 -2.66
N VAL A 65 3.17 1.04 -2.01
CA VAL A 65 3.35 0.54 -0.64
C VAL A 65 3.16 -0.96 -0.68
N THR A 66 4.19 -1.69 -0.29
CA THR A 66 4.17 -3.16 -0.29
C THR A 66 4.85 -3.70 0.95
N ALA A 67 4.84 -5.02 1.14
CA ALA A 67 5.63 -5.66 2.18
C ALA A 67 6.40 -6.85 1.63
N VAL A 68 7.53 -7.14 2.27
CA VAL A 68 8.42 -8.24 1.92
C VAL A 68 8.58 -9.12 3.13
N ASP A 69 8.09 -10.35 3.00
CA ASP A 69 8.35 -11.40 3.96
C ASP A 69 9.46 -12.33 3.44
N TYR A 70 10.53 -12.47 4.24
CA TYR A 70 11.64 -13.35 3.95
C TYR A 70 11.39 -14.76 4.52
N ARG A 71 11.87 -15.77 3.80
CA ARG A 71 11.77 -17.18 4.23
C ARG A 71 12.57 -17.47 5.50
N ASP A 72 13.65 -16.74 5.72
CA ASP A 72 14.42 -16.81 6.95
C ASP A 72 13.58 -16.21 8.10
N PRO A 73 13.26 -16.98 9.14
CA PRO A 73 12.44 -16.50 10.26
C PRO A 73 13.17 -15.45 11.11
N GLU A 74 14.51 -15.39 11.07
CA GLU A 74 15.28 -14.37 11.79
C GLU A 74 15.25 -13.00 11.08
N LEU A 75 14.87 -12.98 9.79
CA LEU A 75 14.71 -11.74 9.05
C LEU A 75 13.34 -11.10 9.33
N PRO A 76 13.32 -9.77 9.58
CA PRO A 76 12.09 -9.04 9.84
C PRO A 76 11.19 -9.02 8.59
N LEU A 77 9.89 -8.85 8.81
CA LEU A 77 8.99 -8.48 7.72
C LEU A 77 9.21 -7.00 7.43
N GLU A 78 9.46 -6.64 6.17
CA GLU A 78 9.74 -5.24 5.80
C GLU A 78 8.54 -4.61 5.10
N VAL A 79 8.01 -3.51 5.63
CA VAL A 79 7.10 -2.64 4.86
C VAL A 79 7.94 -1.72 3.99
N VAL A 80 7.58 -1.56 2.72
CA VAL A 80 8.36 -0.87 1.70
C VAL A 80 7.51 0.24 1.09
N TYR A 81 8.00 1.46 1.19
CA TYR A 81 7.44 2.63 0.52
C TYR A 81 8.34 2.99 -0.66
N GLN A 82 7.73 3.14 -1.84
CA GLN A 82 8.41 3.62 -3.04
C GLN A 82 7.96 5.06 -3.29
N LEU A 83 8.88 6.01 -3.14
CA LEU A 83 8.61 7.43 -3.26
C LEU A 83 9.32 8.00 -4.49
N ARG A 84 8.68 8.99 -5.11
CA ARG A 84 9.26 9.74 -6.23
C ARG A 84 9.08 11.23 -5.98
N SER A 85 10.15 11.98 -6.18
CA SER A 85 10.09 13.43 -6.33
C SER A 85 9.94 13.76 -7.81
N LEU A 86 8.78 14.31 -8.20
CA LEU A 86 8.52 14.65 -9.61
C LEU A 86 9.37 15.84 -10.08
N ALA A 87 9.57 16.83 -9.20
CA ALA A 87 10.38 18.01 -9.50
C ALA A 87 11.86 17.66 -9.72
N ARG A 88 12.41 16.79 -8.87
CA ARG A 88 13.82 16.39 -8.92
C ARG A 88 14.06 15.19 -9.85
N LYS A 89 13.02 14.44 -10.20
CA LYS A 89 13.07 13.18 -10.95
C LYS A 89 13.94 12.14 -10.25
N VAL A 90 13.75 12.01 -8.94
CA VAL A 90 14.52 11.12 -8.08
C VAL A 90 13.56 10.15 -7.40
N ASP A 91 13.93 8.88 -7.40
CA ASP A 91 13.23 7.81 -6.71
C ASP A 91 13.98 7.47 -5.40
N LEU A 92 13.23 7.13 -4.35
CA LEU A 92 13.77 6.69 -3.07
C LEU A 92 12.90 5.57 -2.52
N ARG A 93 13.54 4.48 -2.08
CA ARG A 93 12.84 3.39 -1.40
C ARG A 93 13.09 3.45 0.10
N VAL A 94 12.03 3.53 0.88
CA VAL A 94 12.09 3.49 2.34
C VAL A 94 11.58 2.13 2.81
N LYS A 95 12.33 1.47 3.69
CA LYS A 95 12.01 0.16 4.26
C LYS A 95 11.88 0.27 5.77
N ILE A 96 10.84 -0.34 6.32
CA ILE A 96 10.59 -0.41 7.76
C ILE A 96 10.63 -1.87 8.17
N PRO A 97 11.70 -2.33 8.85
CA PRO A 97 11.75 -3.69 9.38
C PRO A 97 10.83 -3.81 10.60
N LEU A 98 9.98 -4.82 10.58
CA LEU A 98 9.08 -5.20 11.67
C LEU A 98 9.45 -6.57 12.21
N ASP A 99 9.59 -6.64 13.53
CA ASP A 99 9.84 -7.88 14.26
C ASP A 99 8.57 -8.75 14.24
N LYS A 100 8.71 -9.97 13.68
CA LYS A 100 7.62 -10.95 13.59
C LYS A 100 7.19 -11.50 14.95
N ALA A 101 8.00 -11.33 16.00
CA ALA A 101 7.65 -11.72 17.37
C ALA A 101 6.72 -10.70 18.05
N GLN A 102 6.51 -9.53 17.46
CA GLN A 102 5.69 -8.45 17.99
C GLN A 102 4.46 -8.21 17.09
N PRO A 103 3.41 -7.52 17.58
CA PRO A 103 2.32 -7.07 16.72
C PRO A 103 2.86 -6.25 15.55
N LEU A 104 2.57 -6.68 14.33
CA LEU A 104 2.97 -5.98 13.11
C LEU A 104 2.08 -4.74 12.95
N ALA A 105 2.59 -3.59 13.36
CA ALA A 105 1.90 -2.31 13.29
C ALA A 105 2.84 -1.20 12.81
N VAL A 106 2.34 -0.34 11.95
CA VAL A 106 3.02 0.86 11.42
C VAL A 106 2.03 2.02 11.43
N ASP A 107 2.48 3.25 11.54
CA ASP A 107 1.60 4.41 11.37
C ASP A 107 1.24 4.60 9.88
N SER A 108 -0.04 4.82 9.61
CA SER A 108 -0.55 5.08 8.26
C SER A 108 0.00 6.38 7.69
N VAL A 109 0.30 6.40 6.40
CA VAL A 109 0.70 7.60 5.66
C VAL A 109 -0.42 8.18 4.80
N PHE A 110 -1.66 7.75 5.03
CA PHE A 110 -2.85 8.26 4.35
C PHE A 110 -3.04 9.79 4.52
N ASP A 111 -2.62 10.35 5.65
CA ASP A 111 -2.64 11.79 5.89
C ASP A 111 -1.66 12.53 4.98
N LEU A 112 -0.51 11.91 4.66
CA LEU A 112 0.52 12.43 3.75
C LEU A 112 0.17 12.23 2.27
N TRP A 113 -0.16 11.00 1.87
CA TRP A 113 -0.53 10.66 0.49
C TRP A 113 -1.85 9.89 0.47
N LYS A 114 -2.88 10.49 -0.14
CA LYS A 114 -4.21 9.87 -0.25
C LYS A 114 -4.23 8.57 -1.06
N GLY A 115 -3.25 8.38 -1.95
CA GLY A 115 -3.06 7.13 -2.69
C GLY A 115 -2.66 5.94 -1.82
N ALA A 116 -2.24 6.17 -0.57
CA ALA A 116 -1.86 5.09 0.34
C ALA A 116 -3.03 4.22 0.79
N ASP A 117 -4.28 4.70 0.68
CA ASP A 117 -5.48 4.00 1.17
C ASP A 117 -5.54 2.53 0.71
N TRP A 118 -5.51 2.33 -0.60
CA TRP A 118 -5.65 0.99 -1.18
C TRP A 118 -4.41 0.13 -0.95
N LEU A 119 -3.23 0.75 -0.98
CA LEU A 119 -1.95 0.04 -0.87
C LEU A 119 -1.72 -0.46 0.58
N GLU A 120 -2.05 0.36 1.58
CA GLU A 120 -2.01 -0.05 3.00
C GLU A 120 -3.02 -1.16 3.29
N ARG A 121 -4.22 -1.08 2.70
CA ARG A 121 -5.23 -2.14 2.80
C ARG A 121 -4.78 -3.45 2.15
N GLU A 122 -4.11 -3.39 1.00
CA GLU A 122 -3.52 -4.57 0.36
C GLU A 122 -2.45 -5.21 1.26
N VAL A 123 -1.55 -4.41 1.83
CA VAL A 123 -0.52 -4.90 2.76
C VAL A 123 -1.15 -5.53 4.01
N PHE A 124 -2.21 -4.92 4.54
CA PHE A 124 -2.98 -5.49 5.64
C PHE A 124 -3.59 -6.84 5.27
N ASP A 125 -4.26 -6.94 4.12
CA ASP A 125 -4.97 -8.16 3.71
C ASP A 125 -4.01 -9.32 3.36
N MET A 126 -2.87 -9.00 2.75
CA MET A 126 -1.91 -9.99 2.26
C MET A 126 -0.83 -10.40 3.27
N PHE A 127 -0.40 -9.46 4.13
CA PHE A 127 0.71 -9.66 5.08
C PHE A 127 0.30 -9.47 6.54
N GLY A 128 -0.87 -8.92 6.82
CA GLY A 128 -1.38 -8.75 8.19
C GLY A 128 -0.64 -7.68 8.99
N VAL A 129 -0.11 -6.66 8.32
CA VAL A 129 0.43 -5.47 8.97
C VAL A 129 -0.71 -4.49 9.19
N SER A 130 -0.90 -4.06 10.44
CA SER A 130 -1.90 -3.06 10.81
C SER A 130 -1.35 -1.64 10.63
N PHE A 131 -2.20 -0.72 10.15
CA PHE A 131 -1.85 0.68 9.93
C PHE A 131 -2.62 1.58 10.89
N THR A 132 -1.93 2.19 11.85
CA THR A 132 -2.54 3.06 12.86
C THR A 132 -2.86 4.41 12.24
N GLY A 133 -4.11 4.88 12.39
CA GLY A 133 -4.57 6.16 11.82
C GLY A 133 -5.17 6.05 10.42
N HIS A 134 -5.23 4.86 9.83
CA HIS A 134 -5.90 4.64 8.55
C HIS A 134 -7.44 4.78 8.69
N PRO A 135 -8.14 5.46 7.76
CA PRO A 135 -9.58 5.73 7.89
C PRO A 135 -10.48 4.49 7.77
N ASP A 136 -10.18 3.56 6.87
CA ASP A 136 -10.96 2.34 6.62
C ASP A 136 -10.04 1.14 6.35
N LEU A 137 -9.42 0.61 7.42
CA LEU A 137 -8.53 -0.55 7.29
C LEU A 137 -9.34 -1.85 7.29
N ARG A 138 -9.79 -2.27 6.10
CA ARG A 138 -10.46 -3.56 5.86
C ARG A 138 -9.81 -4.33 4.70
N ARG A 139 -10.07 -5.64 4.64
CA ARG A 139 -9.65 -6.51 3.54
C ARG A 139 -10.14 -5.95 2.19
N ILE A 140 -9.43 -6.26 1.11
CA ILE A 140 -9.75 -5.72 -0.23
C ILE A 140 -9.60 -6.77 -1.35
N LEU A 141 -8.69 -7.74 -1.20
CA LEU A 141 -8.45 -8.81 -2.17
C LEU A 141 -9.11 -10.12 -1.74
N MET A 142 -9.02 -10.46 -0.45
CA MET A 142 -9.67 -11.64 0.11
C MET A 142 -11.11 -11.34 0.46
N TRP A 143 -11.95 -12.37 0.44
CA TRP A 143 -13.31 -12.26 0.93
C TRP A 143 -13.35 -11.97 2.44
N ASP A 144 -14.38 -11.28 2.89
CA ASP A 144 -14.43 -10.72 4.25
C ASP A 144 -14.31 -11.77 5.36
N THR A 145 -14.86 -12.96 5.12
CA THR A 145 -14.84 -14.10 6.05
C THR A 145 -13.59 -14.96 5.90
N TYR A 146 -12.52 -14.46 5.29
CA TYR A 146 -11.28 -15.21 5.15
C TYR A 146 -10.58 -15.40 6.49
N VAL A 147 -10.71 -16.59 7.05
CA VAL A 147 -10.15 -16.97 8.36
C VAL A 147 -8.79 -17.66 8.27
N GLU A 148 -8.32 -18.03 7.07
CA GLU A 148 -7.11 -18.84 6.94
C GLU A 148 -5.83 -18.06 7.26
N GLY A 149 -5.83 -16.73 7.13
CA GLY A 149 -4.71 -15.87 7.50
C GLY A 149 -4.35 -14.85 6.42
N TYR A 150 -3.07 -14.82 6.06
CA TYR A 150 -2.43 -13.81 5.22
C TYR A 150 -1.64 -14.48 4.09
N PRO A 151 -2.18 -14.52 2.85
CA PRO A 151 -1.69 -15.40 1.79
C PRO A 151 -0.24 -15.20 1.34
N LEU A 152 0.30 -13.98 1.41
CA LEU A 152 1.65 -13.68 0.90
C LEU A 152 2.77 -13.92 1.91
N ARG A 153 2.43 -14.31 3.15
CA ARG A 153 3.43 -14.73 4.14
C ARG A 153 4.09 -16.05 3.73
N LYS A 154 5.36 -16.22 4.07
CA LYS A 154 6.17 -17.38 3.65
C LYS A 154 5.90 -18.63 4.46
N ASP A 155 5.27 -18.52 5.62
CA ASP A 155 4.73 -19.63 6.41
C ASP A 155 3.38 -20.13 5.88
N PHE A 156 2.69 -19.33 5.07
CA PHE A 156 1.38 -19.66 4.53
C PHE A 156 1.47 -20.76 3.43
N PRO A 157 0.66 -21.83 3.50
CA PRO A 157 0.65 -22.88 2.49
C PRO A 157 0.08 -22.40 1.15
N LEU A 158 0.72 -22.76 0.04
CA LEU A 158 0.33 -22.33 -1.31
C LEU A 158 -1.15 -22.61 -1.67
N ARG A 159 -1.74 -23.67 -1.12
CA ARG A 159 -3.15 -24.05 -1.37
C ARG A 159 -4.13 -23.50 -0.35
N GLY A 160 -3.66 -22.77 0.65
CA GLY A 160 -4.42 -22.50 1.86
C GLY A 160 -4.40 -23.66 2.85
N HIS A 161 -4.89 -23.39 4.04
CA HIS A 161 -5.12 -24.36 5.11
C HIS A 161 -6.37 -25.19 4.84
N PHE A 162 -7.33 -24.64 4.09
CA PHE A 162 -8.58 -25.33 3.77
C PHE A 162 -8.57 -26.02 2.41
N SER A 163 -9.48 -26.99 2.25
CA SER A 163 -9.74 -27.57 0.93
C SER A 163 -10.44 -26.55 0.04
N ARG A 164 -10.27 -26.68 -1.28
CA ARG A 164 -10.97 -25.83 -2.27
C ARG A 164 -12.50 -25.85 -2.09
N ALA A 165 -13.06 -27.01 -1.72
CA ALA A 165 -14.49 -27.14 -1.47
C ALA A 165 -14.95 -26.33 -0.24
N GLU A 166 -14.11 -26.28 0.79
CA GLU A 166 -14.37 -25.49 2.01
C GLU A 166 -14.27 -23.99 1.74
N GLN A 167 -13.21 -23.55 1.05
CA GLN A 167 -13.04 -22.17 0.60
C GLN A 167 -14.24 -21.68 -0.21
N THR A 168 -14.70 -22.51 -1.17
CA THR A 168 -15.86 -22.18 -2.00
C THR A 168 -17.13 -22.04 -1.16
N ARG A 169 -17.34 -22.93 -0.18
CA ARG A 169 -18.51 -22.85 0.71
C ARG A 169 -18.50 -21.57 1.54
N GLN A 170 -17.35 -21.19 2.07
CA GLN A 170 -17.20 -19.97 2.88
C GLN A 170 -17.40 -18.71 2.04
N ALA A 171 -16.82 -18.66 0.85
CA ALA A 171 -17.01 -17.56 -0.09
C ALA A 171 -18.48 -17.40 -0.50
N LEU A 172 -19.20 -18.50 -0.77
CA LEU A 172 -20.62 -18.49 -1.11
C LEU A 172 -21.54 -18.16 0.08
N ALA A 173 -21.07 -18.38 1.31
CA ALA A 173 -21.81 -18.04 2.53
C ALA A 173 -21.65 -16.58 2.94
N ALA A 174 -20.75 -15.82 2.30
CA ALA A 174 -20.60 -14.39 2.56
C ALA A 174 -21.89 -13.65 2.17
N ASN A 175 -22.43 -12.85 3.09
CA ASN A 175 -23.61 -12.02 2.84
C ASN A 175 -23.16 -10.61 2.38
N PRO A 176 -23.31 -10.25 1.10
CA PRO A 176 -22.87 -8.95 0.59
C PRO A 176 -23.64 -7.79 1.25
N GLU A 177 -24.92 -8.00 1.57
CA GLU A 177 -25.80 -6.96 2.11
C GLU A 177 -25.49 -6.57 3.56
N ALA A 178 -24.64 -7.33 4.26
CA ALA A 178 -24.29 -7.05 5.64
C ALA A 178 -23.22 -5.94 5.79
N HIS A 179 -22.52 -5.58 4.71
CA HIS A 179 -21.25 -4.83 4.81
C HIS A 179 -21.07 -3.69 3.81
N TYR A 180 -21.83 -3.66 2.71
CA TYR A 180 -21.91 -2.46 1.86
C TYR A 180 -22.98 -1.52 2.38
N SER A 181 -22.69 -0.22 2.39
CA SER A 181 -23.75 0.76 2.67
C SER A 181 -24.83 0.70 1.59
N LEU A 182 -26.06 1.09 1.92
CA LEU A 182 -27.13 1.19 0.91
C LEU A 182 -26.73 2.09 -0.27
N GLU A 183 -25.84 3.07 -0.07
CA GLU A 183 -25.28 3.91 -1.13
C GLU A 183 -24.30 3.14 -2.04
N GLU A 184 -23.43 2.30 -1.48
CA GLU A 184 -22.51 1.45 -2.27
C GLU A 184 -23.28 0.34 -3.01
N LEU A 185 -24.33 -0.21 -2.41
CA LEU A 185 -25.27 -1.12 -3.09
C LEU A 185 -26.06 -0.38 -4.17
N SER A 186 -26.42 0.90 -3.95
CA SER A 186 -27.13 1.71 -4.94
C SER A 186 -26.31 1.93 -6.21
N ILE A 187 -24.97 1.91 -6.15
CA ILE A 187 -24.11 1.98 -7.35
C ILE A 187 -24.26 0.70 -8.20
N ALA A 188 -24.48 -0.46 -7.56
CA ALA A 188 -24.82 -1.69 -8.28
C ALA A 188 -26.27 -1.69 -8.81
N GLU A 189 -27.19 -1.02 -8.10
CA GLU A 189 -28.58 -0.80 -8.53
C GLU A 189 -28.73 0.34 -9.56
N ALA A 190 -27.72 1.21 -9.71
CA ALA A 190 -27.69 2.36 -10.62
C ALA A 190 -27.77 1.95 -12.09
N PHE A 191 -27.68 0.66 -12.41
CA PHE A 191 -28.10 0.14 -13.70
C PHE A 191 -29.53 0.60 -14.04
N GLY A 192 -30.44 0.65 -13.07
CA GLY A 192 -31.81 1.14 -13.22
C GLY A 192 -31.90 2.62 -13.58
N ASP A 193 -30.93 3.43 -13.19
CA ASP A 193 -30.90 4.88 -13.40
C ASP A 193 -30.21 5.29 -14.71
N LEU A 194 -29.56 4.34 -15.40
CA LEU A 194 -28.98 4.58 -16.72
C LEU A 194 -30.07 4.90 -17.74
N PRO A 195 -29.83 5.80 -18.71
CA PRO A 195 -30.74 6.02 -19.83
C PRO A 195 -31.09 4.69 -20.53
N GLU A 196 -32.35 4.52 -20.95
CA GLU A 196 -32.86 3.26 -21.50
C GLU A 196 -31.99 2.71 -22.65
N ALA A 197 -31.58 3.60 -23.56
CA ALA A 197 -30.68 3.28 -24.66
C ALA A 197 -29.31 2.74 -24.20
N MET A 198 -28.81 3.17 -23.03
CA MET A 198 -27.56 2.66 -22.47
C MET A 198 -27.75 1.32 -21.78
N ARG A 199 -28.88 1.10 -21.10
CA ARG A 199 -29.23 -0.21 -20.50
C ARG A 199 -29.35 -1.30 -21.56
N GLU A 200 -30.07 -1.03 -22.65
CA GLU A 200 -30.24 -1.99 -23.76
C GLU A 200 -28.89 -2.36 -24.39
N ARG A 201 -28.03 -1.38 -24.65
CA ARG A 201 -26.68 -1.62 -25.21
C ARG A 201 -25.81 -2.49 -24.31
N LEU A 202 -25.83 -2.23 -23.00
CA LEU A 202 -25.09 -3.02 -22.03
C LEU A 202 -25.61 -4.46 -21.92
N LEU A 203 -26.94 -4.67 -21.99
CA LEU A 203 -27.55 -6.00 -22.00
C LEU A 203 -27.19 -6.82 -23.24
N HIS A 204 -26.96 -6.16 -24.37
CA HIS A 204 -26.53 -6.79 -25.62
C HIS A 204 -25.00 -6.91 -25.75
N GLY A 205 -24.24 -6.49 -24.75
CA GLY A 205 -22.77 -6.58 -24.74
C GLY A 205 -22.07 -5.60 -25.67
N GLU A 206 -22.77 -4.56 -26.13
CA GLU A 206 -22.22 -3.55 -27.04
C GLU A 206 -21.45 -2.48 -26.25
N ARG A 207 -20.11 -2.52 -26.33
CA ARG A 207 -19.28 -1.44 -25.78
C ARG A 207 -19.35 -0.22 -26.70
N GLY A 208 -19.74 0.93 -26.15
CA GLY A 208 -19.75 2.17 -26.91
C GLY A 208 -18.35 2.61 -27.34
N GLU A 209 -18.25 3.16 -28.55
CA GLU A 209 -17.06 3.91 -28.95
C GLU A 209 -16.95 5.15 -28.07
N LEU A 210 -15.89 5.18 -27.26
CA LEU A 210 -15.47 6.38 -26.54
C LEU A 210 -14.96 7.37 -27.60
N ARG A 211 -15.68 8.49 -27.76
CA ARG A 211 -15.19 9.65 -28.52
C ARG A 211 -14.41 10.58 -27.61
#